data_AF-K1LF24-F1
#
_entry.id   AF-K1LF24-F1
#
_cell.length_a   1.000
_cell.length_b   1.000
_cell.length_c   1.000
_cell.angle_alpha   90.00
_cell.angle_beta   90.00
_cell.angle_gamma   90.00
#
_symmetry.space_group_name_H-M   'P 1'
#
loop_
_entity.id
_entity.type
_entity.pdbx_description
1 polymer ?
#
loop_
_entity_poly.entity_id
_entity_poly.type
_entity_poly.pdbx_seq_one_letter_code
_entity_poly.pdbx_strand_id
1 'polypeptide(L)'
;MSVLKVRLKLAQEMIIRVCNILELTLKSLITMSKVNIQPLADRVLVEPAAAEEKTASGLYIPDTAKEKPQKGTVVAVGNGKKDEPLTVKVGDTVLYGKYAGTELSVDGHDYLIMREADIFAIL
;
A
#
# COMPACT_ATOMS: atom_id res chain seq x y z
N MET A 1 -36.99 17.90 -34.35
CA MET A 1 -36.32 16.61 -34.02
C MET A 1 -35.18 16.79 -32.99
N SER A 2 -35.22 17.83 -32.15
CA SER A 2 -33.97 18.47 -31.69
C SER A 2 -34.01 19.05 -30.26
N VAL A 3 -34.92 18.59 -29.40
CA VAL A 3 -34.91 18.96 -27.97
C VAL A 3 -34.84 17.72 -27.07
N LEU A 4 -35.56 16.66 -27.44
CA LEU A 4 -35.49 15.37 -26.74
C LEU A 4 -34.09 14.73 -26.83
N LYS A 5 -33.42 14.82 -27.98
CA LYS A 5 -32.03 14.32 -28.16
C LYS A 5 -31.02 15.09 -27.31
N VAL A 6 -31.22 16.40 -27.12
CA VAL A 6 -30.32 17.24 -26.31
C VAL A 6 -30.50 16.94 -24.82
N ARG A 7 -31.75 16.78 -24.35
CA ARG A 7 -32.03 16.37 -22.96
C ARG A 7 -31.54 14.96 -22.65
N LEU A 8 -31.65 14.02 -23.59
CA LEU A 8 -31.13 12.67 -23.43
C LEU A 8 -29.58 12.66 -23.37
N LYS A 9 -28.92 13.51 -24.16
CA LYS A 9 -27.46 13.64 -24.16
C LYS A 9 -26.92 14.28 -22.88
N LEU A 10 -27.58 15.33 -22.37
CA LEU A 10 -27.25 15.95 -21.08
C LEU A 10 -27.45 14.99 -19.90
N ALA A 11 -28.53 14.18 -19.93
CA ALA A 11 -28.76 13.15 -18.93
C ALA A 11 -27.70 12.04 -18.99
N GLN A 12 -27.29 11.61 -20.19
CA GLN A 12 -26.22 10.63 -20.37
C GLN A 12 -24.86 11.15 -19.88
N GLU A 13 -24.49 12.39 -20.17
CA GLU A 13 -23.23 12.99 -19.68
C GLU A 13 -23.21 13.11 -18.16
N MET A 14 -24.35 13.42 -17.54
CA MET A 14 -24.46 13.49 -16.08
C MET A 14 -24.35 12.10 -15.42
N ILE A 15 -24.96 11.07 -16.01
CA ILE A 15 -24.85 9.67 -15.56
C ILE A 15 -23.40 9.16 -15.71
N ILE A 16 -22.75 9.47 -16.84
CA ILE A 16 -21.35 9.07 -17.07
C ILE A 16 -20.40 9.73 -16.05
N ARG A 17 -20.61 11.01 -15.72
CA ARG A 17 -19.81 11.71 -14.70
C ARG A 17 -19.99 11.10 -13.30
N VAL A 18 -21.22 10.78 -12.91
CA VAL A 18 -21.51 10.14 -11.62
C VAL A 18 -20.91 8.74 -11.57
N CYS A 19 -21.04 7.95 -12.64
CA CYS A 19 -20.49 6.61 -12.71
C CYS A 19 -18.95 6.60 -12.64
N ASN A 20 -18.29 7.55 -13.32
CA ASN A 20 -16.82 7.65 -13.28
C ASN A 20 -16.33 8.07 -11.89
N ILE A 21 -17.04 8.96 -11.19
CA ILE A 21 -16.72 9.33 -9.80
C ILE A 21 -16.90 8.13 -8.87
N LEU A 22 -17.97 7.35 -9.01
CA LEU A 22 -18.17 6.10 -8.28
C LEU A 22 -17.06 5.08 -8.57
N GLU A 23 -16.66 4.89 -9.83
CA GLU A 23 -15.54 4.03 -10.20
C GLU A 23 -14.21 4.48 -9.59
N LEU A 24 -13.91 5.78 -9.58
CA LEU A 24 -12.69 6.33 -8.98
C LEU A 24 -12.65 6.10 -7.46
N THR A 25 -13.79 6.29 -6.78
CA THR A 25 -13.89 6.01 -5.34
C THR A 25 -13.78 4.52 -5.02
N LEU A 26 -14.36 3.64 -5.84
CA LEU A 26 -14.21 2.19 -5.67
C LEU A 26 -12.79 1.71 -5.99
N LYS A 27 -12.15 2.22 -7.05
CA LYS A 27 -10.74 1.89 -7.37
C LYS A 27 -9.80 2.31 -6.26
N SER A 28 -10.02 3.49 -5.66
CA SER A 28 -9.27 3.95 -4.49
C SER A 28 -9.48 3.08 -3.25
N LEU A 29 -10.69 2.55 -3.04
CA LEU A 29 -10.99 1.66 -1.91
C LEU A 29 -10.36 0.27 -2.10
N ILE A 30 -10.39 -0.25 -3.33
CA ILE A 30 -9.89 -1.60 -3.66
C ILE A 30 -8.35 -1.62 -3.70
N THR A 31 -7.69 -0.51 -4.01
CA THR A 31 -6.22 -0.41 -3.91
C THR A 31 -5.69 -0.55 -2.48
N MET A 32 -6.52 -0.33 -1.45
CA MET A 32 -6.13 -0.53 -0.05
C MET A 32 -6.26 -1.98 0.44
N SER A 33 -6.99 -2.85 -0.28
CA SER A 33 -7.30 -4.20 0.17
C SER A 33 -6.81 -5.26 -0.82
N LYS A 34 -5.59 -5.11 -1.35
CA LYS A 34 -5.09 -6.02 -2.38
C LYS A 34 -4.54 -7.34 -1.82
N VAL A 35 -4.54 -7.52 -0.51
CA VAL A 35 -3.97 -8.72 0.11
C VAL A 35 -4.90 -9.25 1.19
N ASN A 36 -5.53 -10.39 0.93
CA ASN A 36 -6.36 -11.10 1.90
C ASN A 36 -5.49 -11.95 2.85
N ILE A 37 -4.40 -11.38 3.33
CA ILE A 37 -3.52 -12.01 4.34
C ILE A 37 -3.76 -11.25 5.63
N GLN A 38 -4.28 -11.96 6.62
CA GLN A 38 -4.44 -11.43 7.97
C GLN A 38 -3.28 -11.92 8.84
N PRO A 39 -2.35 -11.03 9.24
CA PRO A 39 -1.31 -11.40 10.18
C PRO A 39 -1.92 -11.82 11.52
N LEU A 40 -1.36 -12.85 12.16
CA LEU A 40 -1.80 -13.28 13.48
C LEU A 40 -1.08 -12.50 14.58
N ALA A 41 -1.78 -12.24 15.68
CA ALA A 41 -1.27 -11.55 16.85
C ALA A 41 -0.78 -10.11 16.55
N ASP A 42 0.45 -9.80 16.94
CA ASP A 42 1.16 -8.51 16.83
C ASP A 42 1.99 -8.39 15.54
N ARG A 43 1.70 -9.24 14.55
CA ARG A 43 2.43 -9.24 13.28
C ARG A 43 1.90 -8.17 12.33
N VAL A 44 2.79 -7.70 11.49
CA VAL A 44 2.56 -6.65 10.50
C VAL A 44 3.09 -7.13 9.16
N LEU A 45 2.28 -6.98 8.12
CA LEU A 45 2.65 -7.24 6.74
C LEU A 45 3.05 -5.92 6.08
N VAL A 46 4.25 -5.90 5.52
CA VAL A 46 4.86 -4.73 4.90
C VAL A 46 5.24 -5.07 3.47
N GLU A 47 4.91 -4.18 2.54
CA GLU A 47 5.45 -4.22 1.17
C GLU A 47 6.72 -3.37 1.15
N PRO A 48 7.90 -3.96 0.89
CA PRO A 48 9.15 -3.20 0.83
C PRO A 48 9.10 -2.16 -0.28
N ALA A 49 9.52 -0.94 0.02
CA ALA A 49 9.59 0.11 -0.99
C ALA A 49 10.70 -0.21 -2.00
N ALA A 50 10.55 0.23 -3.25
CA ALA A 50 11.60 0.11 -4.25
C ALA A 50 12.87 0.83 -3.78
N ALA A 51 14.03 0.19 -3.92
CA ALA A 51 15.32 0.82 -3.59
C ALA A 51 15.56 2.05 -4.47
N GLU A 52 16.00 3.16 -3.88
CA GLU A 52 16.37 4.37 -4.63
C GLU A 52 17.63 4.10 -5.47
N GLU A 53 17.45 3.88 -6.77
CA GLU A 53 18.57 3.58 -7.69
C GLU A 53 19.38 4.81 -8.09
N LYS A 54 18.87 6.02 -7.83
CA LYS A 54 19.49 7.29 -8.22
C LYS A 54 19.55 8.22 -7.03
N THR A 55 20.76 8.47 -6.54
CA THR A 55 21.00 9.58 -5.61
C THR A 55 20.78 10.92 -6.34
N ALA A 56 20.34 11.95 -5.61
CA ALA A 56 20.03 13.28 -6.15
C ALA A 56 21.20 13.96 -6.91
N SER A 57 22.42 13.42 -6.80
CA SER A 57 23.63 13.89 -7.49
C SER A 57 23.91 13.20 -8.83
N GLY A 58 23.04 12.29 -9.30
CA GLY A 58 23.21 11.60 -10.59
C GLY A 58 24.31 10.54 -10.60
N LEU A 59 24.79 10.11 -9.43
CA LEU A 59 25.83 9.10 -9.30
C LEU A 59 25.20 7.70 -9.28
N TYR A 60 25.59 6.85 -10.23
CA TYR A 60 25.14 5.46 -10.33
C TYR A 60 25.77 4.64 -9.21
N ILE A 61 24.95 4.14 -8.28
CA ILE A 61 25.41 3.20 -7.26
C ILE A 61 25.38 1.80 -7.88
N PRO A 62 26.53 1.10 -7.99
CA PRO A 62 26.56 -0.25 -8.51
C PRO A 62 25.68 -1.18 -7.65
N ASP A 63 25.03 -2.17 -8.27
CA ASP A 63 24.04 -3.06 -7.63
C ASP A 63 24.54 -3.75 -6.35
N THR A 64 25.86 -3.85 -6.16
CA THR A 64 26.50 -4.43 -4.96
C THR A 64 26.44 -3.55 -3.71
N ALA A 65 26.16 -2.25 -3.86
CA ALA A 65 26.03 -1.29 -2.76
C ALA A 65 24.58 -0.78 -2.58
N LYS A 66 23.61 -1.40 -3.28
CA LYS A 66 22.18 -1.18 -3.02
C LYS A 66 21.84 -1.76 -1.65
N GLU A 67 21.87 -0.88 -0.65
CA GLU A 67 21.40 -1.20 0.69
C GLU A 67 19.92 -1.58 0.62
N LYS A 68 19.55 -2.74 1.21
CA LYS A 68 18.14 -3.18 1.21
C LYS A 68 17.27 -2.04 1.76
N PRO A 69 16.18 -1.67 1.08
CA PRO A 69 15.31 -0.61 1.54
C PRO A 69 14.80 -0.98 2.93
N GLN A 70 15.19 -0.17 3.92
CA GLN A 70 14.71 -0.28 5.30
C GLN A 70 13.35 0.39 5.48
N LYS A 71 12.69 0.73 4.37
CA LYS A 71 11.39 1.41 4.32
C LYS A 71 10.42 0.53 3.57
N GLY A 72 9.16 0.52 4.02
CA GLY A 72 8.08 -0.15 3.32
C GLY A 72 6.72 0.35 3.77
N THR A 73 5.69 -0.04 3.05
CA THR A 73 4.30 0.36 3.30
C THR A 73 3.57 -0.77 3.99
N VAL A 74 2.86 -0.48 5.09
CA VAL A 74 2.04 -1.48 5.80
C VAL A 74 0.83 -1.83 4.96
N VAL A 75 0.69 -3.10 4.60
CA VAL A 75 -0.45 -3.60 3.81
C VAL A 75 -1.49 -4.28 4.69
N ALA A 76 -1.06 -4.92 5.78
CA ALA A 76 -1.96 -5.55 6.73
C ALA A 76 -1.37 -5.52 8.14
N VAL A 77 -2.25 -5.37 9.13
CA VAL A 77 -1.91 -5.43 10.55
C VAL A 77 -2.67 -6.57 11.19
N GLY A 78 -2.04 -7.24 12.16
CA GLY A 78 -2.72 -8.23 12.99
C GLY A 78 -3.72 -7.60 13.96
N ASN A 79 -4.53 -8.42 14.61
CA ASN A 79 -5.53 -7.95 15.57
C ASN A 79 -4.92 -7.41 16.88
N GLY A 80 -3.59 -7.51 17.07
CA GLY A 80 -2.90 -7.06 18.27
C GLY A 80 -3.29 -7.84 19.52
N LYS A 81 -2.74 -7.44 20.67
CA LYS A 81 -3.24 -7.89 21.98
C LYS A 81 -4.31 -6.91 22.45
N LYS A 82 -5.27 -7.41 23.23
CA LYS A 82 -6.40 -6.60 23.73
C LYS A 82 -5.97 -5.43 24.62
N ASP A 83 -4.80 -5.55 25.24
CA ASP A 83 -4.26 -4.59 26.21
C ASP A 83 -3.17 -3.67 25.63
N GLU A 84 -2.63 -3.99 24.45
CA GLU A 84 -1.61 -3.19 23.75
C GLU A 84 -2.07 -2.96 22.30
N PRO A 85 -2.72 -1.83 22.01
CA PRO A 85 -3.14 -1.51 20.65
C PRO A 85 -1.90 -1.30 19.78
N LEU A 86 -1.90 -1.88 18.58
CA LEU A 86 -0.88 -1.62 17.58
C LEU A 86 -0.91 -0.13 17.23
N THR A 87 0.27 0.50 17.20
CA THR A 87 0.45 1.89 16.80
C THR A 87 0.41 2.03 15.29
N VAL A 88 0.79 0.97 14.58
CA VAL A 88 0.80 0.89 13.11
C VAL A 88 -0.59 0.71 12.52
N LYS A 89 -0.86 1.40 11.40
CA LYS A 89 -2.09 1.27 10.61
C LYS A 89 -1.80 0.82 9.19
N VAL A 90 -2.81 0.27 8.53
CA VAL A 90 -2.73 -0.06 7.11
C VAL A 90 -2.57 1.22 6.29
N GLY A 91 -1.55 1.24 5.43
CA GLY A 91 -1.18 2.38 4.60
C GLY A 91 -0.03 3.23 5.17
N ASP A 92 0.40 2.99 6.40
CA ASP A 92 1.52 3.74 7.00
C ASP A 92 2.85 3.34 6.35
N THR A 93 3.75 4.32 6.20
CA THR A 93 5.13 4.03 5.81
C THR A 93 5.94 3.74 7.06
N VAL A 94 6.61 2.60 7.12
CA VAL A 94 7.38 2.16 8.28
C VAL A 94 8.84 1.97 7.94
N LEU A 95 9.69 2.25 8.93
CA LEU A 95 11.11 1.99 8.88
C LEU A 95 11.42 0.79 9.77
N TYR A 96 12.02 -0.25 9.21
CA TYR A 96 12.30 -1.52 9.88
C TYR A 96 13.74 -1.98 9.68
N GLY A 97 14.20 -2.87 10.56
CA GLY A 97 15.56 -3.40 10.49
C GLY A 97 15.83 -4.22 9.24
N LYS A 98 17.06 -4.16 8.69
CA LYS A 98 17.51 -4.93 7.52
C LYS A 98 17.30 -6.45 7.62
N TYR A 99 17.22 -6.97 8.85
CA TYR A 99 17.07 -8.39 9.16
C TYR A 99 15.75 -8.69 9.87
N ALA A 100 14.80 -7.73 9.85
CA ALA A 100 13.49 -7.89 10.44
C ALA A 100 12.60 -8.74 9.55
N GLY A 101 11.82 -9.62 10.18
CA GLY A 101 10.74 -10.34 9.52
C GLY A 101 11.14 -11.52 8.63
N THR A 102 10.14 -12.05 7.95
CA THR A 102 10.21 -13.19 7.04
C THR A 102 9.63 -12.78 5.69
N GLU A 103 10.30 -13.13 4.61
CA GLU A 103 9.86 -12.85 3.24
C GLU A 103 8.74 -13.82 2.85
N LEU A 104 7.66 -13.29 2.28
CA LEU A 104 6.45 -14.01 1.88
C LEU A 104 6.05 -13.58 0.47
N SER A 105 6.21 -14.46 -0.50
CA SER A 105 5.70 -14.24 -1.86
C SER A 105 4.25 -14.72 -1.95
N VAL A 106 3.31 -13.80 -2.15
CA VAL A 106 1.87 -14.10 -2.30
C VAL A 106 1.32 -13.36 -3.53
N ASP A 107 0.55 -14.07 -4.35
CA ASP A 107 -0.04 -13.52 -5.58
C ASP A 107 0.98 -12.90 -6.55
N GLY A 108 2.22 -13.38 -6.53
CA GLY A 108 3.32 -12.86 -7.34
C GLY A 108 3.94 -11.56 -6.83
N HIS A 109 3.58 -11.13 -5.62
CA HIS A 109 4.13 -9.98 -4.92
C HIS A 109 4.95 -10.42 -3.71
N ASP A 110 6.08 -9.77 -3.48
CA ASP A 110 6.92 -10.05 -2.33
C ASP A 110 6.55 -9.13 -1.16
N TYR A 111 6.15 -9.74 -0.04
CA TYR A 111 5.84 -9.08 1.21
C TYR A 111 6.82 -9.48 2.30
N LEU A 112 6.92 -8.66 3.33
CA LEU A 112 7.67 -8.94 4.54
C LEU A 112 6.69 -9.01 5.72
N ILE A 113 6.69 -10.12 6.46
CA ILE A 113 5.96 -10.22 7.73
C ILE A 113 6.92 -10.07 8.90
N MET A 114 6.67 -9.12 9.78
CA MET A 114 7.49 -8.88 10.98
C MET A 114 6.61 -8.62 12.19
N ARG A 115 7.20 -8.49 13.38
CA ARG A 115 6.49 -8.00 14.56
C ARG A 115 6.57 -6.49 14.61
N GLU A 116 5.60 -5.85 15.27
CA GLU A 116 5.66 -4.41 15.53
C GLU A 116 6.95 -3.99 16.25
N ALA A 117 7.50 -4.85 17.12
CA ALA A 117 8.76 -4.59 17.84
C ALA A 117 10.00 -4.41 16.94
N ASP A 118 9.97 -4.91 15.70
CA ASP A 118 11.08 -4.78 14.75
C ASP A 118 10.99 -3.50 13.89
N ILE A 119 9.90 -2.73 14.08
CA ILE A 119 9.66 -1.45 13.41
C ILE A 119 10.27 -0.34 14.27
N PHE A 120 11.18 0.44 13.69
CA PHE A 120 11.86 1.54 14.36
C PHE A 120 11.06 2.83 14.36
N ALA A 121 10.33 3.12 13.28
CA ALA A 121 9.56 4.36 13.15
C ALA A 121 8.41 4.25 12.13
N ILE A 122 7.39 5.09 12.30
CA ILE A 122 6.34 5.39 11.31
C ILE A 122 6.66 6.76 10.70
N LEU A 123 6.58 6.88 9.37
CA LEU A 123 6.91 8.06 8.56
C LEU A 123 5.66 8.73 7.98
#